data_AF-A0A512NQA1-F1
#
_entry.id   AF-A0A512NQA1-F1
#
_cell.length_a   1.000
_cell.length_b   1.000
_cell.length_c   1.000
_cell.angle_alpha   90.00
_cell.angle_beta   90.00
_cell.angle_gamma   90.00
#
_symmetry.space_group_name_H-M   'P 1'
#
loop_
_entity.id
_entity.type
_entity.pdbx_description
1 polymer ?
#
loop_
_entity_poly.entity_id
_entity_poly.type
_entity_poly.pdbx_seq_one_letter_code
_entity_poly.pdbx_strand_id
1 'polypeptide(L)' 'MTERFASAAELMSRVLGMPGYSFAKIGHPVSSATDAGLEAMARLAIKQGKAMLVKA' A
#
# COMPACT_ATOMS: atom_id res chain seq x y z
N MET A 1 -1.07 7.54 6.39
CA MET A 1 -2.16 6.58 6.57
C MET A 1 -1.60 5.18 6.31
N THR A 2 -1.46 4.65 5.09
CA THR A 2 -1.12 3.22 4.88
C THR A 2 0.11 2.67 5.62
N GLU A 3 1.21 3.42 5.80
CA GLU A 3 2.34 2.91 6.60
C GLU A 3 2.00 2.79 8.09
N ARG A 4 1.39 3.82 8.68
CA ARG A 4 0.99 3.83 10.11
C ARG A 4 -0.19 2.90 10.39
N PHE A 5 -0.97 2.53 9.37
CA PHE A 5 -2.08 1.58 9.46
C PHE A 5 -1.73 0.19 8.92
N ALA A 6 -0.48 -0.08 8.57
CA ALA A 6 -0.08 -1.39 8.06
C ALA A 6 -0.39 -2.50 9.07
N SER A 7 -0.09 -2.27 10.35
CA SER A 7 -0.42 -3.21 11.43
C SER A 7 -1.93 -3.42 11.60
N ALA A 8 -2.74 -2.38 11.42
CA ALA A 8 -4.19 -2.47 11.46
C ALA A 8 -4.73 -3.25 10.24
N ALA A 9 -4.23 -2.99 9.04
CA ALA A 9 -4.58 -3.73 7.83
C ALA A 9 -4.18 -5.21 7.94
N GLU A 10 -2.99 -5.51 8.47
CA GLU A 10 -2.55 -6.87 8.77
C GLU A 10 -3.47 -7.55 9.77
N LEU A 11 -3.88 -6.85 10.84
CA LEU A 11 -4.84 -7.38 11.82
C LEU A 11 -6.20 -7.66 11.17
N MET A 12 -6.73 -6.74 10.37
CA MET A 12 -7.99 -6.93 9.64
C MET A 12 -7.93 -8.10 8.67
N SER A 13 -6.79 -8.31 7.99
CA SER A 13 -6.61 -9.47 7.11
C SER A 13 -6.84 -10.79 7.85
N ARG A 14 -6.36 -10.89 9.11
CA ARG A 14 -6.59 -12.07 9.95
C ARG A 14 -8.04 -12.20 10.39
N VAL A 15 -8.66 -11.09 10.83
CA VAL A 15 -10.07 -11.07 11.27
C VAL A 15 -11.02 -11.49 10.15
N LEU A 16 -10.72 -11.07 8.92
CA LEU A 16 -11.53 -11.37 7.73
C LEU A 16 -11.22 -12.74 7.10
N GLY A 17 -10.38 -13.57 7.73
CA GLY A 17 -10.07 -14.91 7.23
C GLY A 17 -9.11 -14.93 6.03
N MET A 18 -8.38 -13.85 5.76
CA MET A 18 -7.37 -13.76 4.70
C MET A 18 -5.98 -13.42 5.27
N PRO A 19 -5.38 -14.26 6.14
CA PRO A 19 -4.06 -14.00 6.67
C PRO A 19 -3.03 -13.88 5.54
N GLY A 20 -2.19 -12.84 5.60
CA GLY A 20 -1.18 -12.59 4.57
C GLY A 20 -1.70 -11.91 3.31
N TYR A 21 -2.95 -11.42 3.32
CA TYR A 21 -3.48 -10.62 2.22
C TYR A 21 -2.57 -9.42 1.93
N SER A 22 -2.03 -9.36 0.71
CA SER A 22 -1.03 -8.37 0.32
C SER A 22 -1.67 -7.03 -0.01
N PHE A 23 -1.01 -5.93 0.38
CA PHE A 23 -1.44 -4.56 0.09
C PHE A 23 -0.24 -3.63 -0.12
N ALA A 24 -0.43 -2.60 -0.93
CA ALA A 24 0.60 -1.58 -1.17
C ALA A 24 0.62 -0.52 -0.07
N LYS A 25 1.81 -0.03 0.26
CA LYS A 25 2.03 1.06 1.22
C LYS A 25 2.61 2.28 0.50
N ILE A 26 2.00 3.45 0.68
CA ILE A 26 2.47 4.73 0.17
C ILE A 26 2.64 5.78 1.28
N GLY A 27 3.45 6.81 0.99
CA GLY A 27 3.63 7.98 1.83
C GLY A 27 2.33 8.78 2.02
N HIS A 28 2.26 9.61 3.06
CA HIS A 28 1.07 10.39 3.40
C HIS A 28 1.41 11.78 3.95
N PRO A 29 0.49 12.76 3.86
CA PRO A 29 -0.85 12.67 3.27
C PRO A 29 -0.85 12.77 1.73
N VAL A 30 -1.75 12.03 1.06
CA VAL A 30 -1.95 12.13 -0.41
C VAL A 30 -2.60 13.47 -0.77
N SER A 31 -3.56 13.92 0.03
CA SER A 31 -4.36 15.14 -0.21
C SER A 31 -3.56 16.44 -0.26
N SER A 32 -2.34 16.45 0.26
CA SER A 32 -1.49 17.65 0.35
C SER A 32 -0.11 17.40 -0.28
N ALA A 33 0.04 16.31 -1.02
CA ALA A 33 1.26 16.03 -1.77
C ALA A 33 1.34 16.94 -2.99
N THR A 34 2.56 17.35 -3.34
CA THR A 34 2.84 17.99 -4.63
C THR A 34 2.70 16.96 -5.75
N ASP A 35 2.61 17.42 -6.99
CA ASP A 35 2.55 16.52 -8.16
C ASP A 35 3.74 15.56 -8.20
N ALA A 36 4.95 16.05 -7.92
CA ALA A 36 6.14 15.21 -7.81
C ALA A 36 6.03 14.17 -6.68
N GLY A 37 5.41 14.55 -5.55
CA GLY A 37 5.12 13.63 -4.45
C GLY A 37 4.10 12.56 -4.84
N LEU A 38 3.03 12.95 -5.53
CA LEU A 38 2.01 12.04 -6.04
C LEU A 38 2.60 11.06 -7.07
N GLU A 39 3.44 11.54 -7.97
CA GLU A 39 4.14 10.70 -8.94
C GLU A 39 5.00 9.65 -8.24
N ALA A 40 5.79 10.06 -7.23
CA ALA A 40 6.61 9.14 -6.45
C ALA A 40 5.76 8.07 -5.73
N MET A 41 4.64 8.47 -5.12
CA MET A 41 3.70 7.56 -4.47
C MET A 41 3.08 6.57 -5.47
N ALA A 42 2.68 7.04 -6.65
CA ALA A 42 2.10 6.20 -7.70
C ALA A 42 3.12 5.18 -8.21
N ARG A 43 4.35 5.59 -8.49
CA ARG A 43 5.44 4.70 -8.90
C ARG A 43 5.71 3.62 -7.84
N LEU A 44 5.70 3.99 -6.57
CA LEU A 44 5.88 3.07 -5.46
C LEU A 44 4.73 2.05 -5.35
N ALA A 45 3.47 2.50 -5.50
CA ALA A 45 2.30 1.63 -5.49
C ALA A 45 2.34 0.62 -6.64
N ILE A 46 2.67 1.07 -7.86
CA ILE A 46 2.79 0.19 -9.03
C ILE A 46 3.90 -0.84 -8.83
N LYS A 47 5.06 -0.44 -8.31
CA LYS A 47 6.18 -1.36 -8.04
C LYS A 47 5.76 -2.49 -7.09
N GLN A 48 5.06 -2.15 -6.01
CA GLN A 48 4.55 -3.12 -5.04
C GLN A 48 3.44 -3.99 -5.64
N GLY A 49 2.45 -3.37 -6.28
CA GLY A 49 1.31 -4.08 -6.88
C GLY A 49 1.74 -5.05 -7.97
N LYS A 50 2.74 -4.71 -8.78
CA LYS A 50 3.29 -5.62 -9.79
C LYS A 50 3.83 -6.90 -9.15
N ALA A 51 4.63 -6.79 -8.09
CA ALA A 51 5.14 -7.97 -7.38
C ALA A 51 4.04 -8.83 -6.72
N MET A 52 2.88 -8.23 -6.40
CA MET A 52 1.74 -8.93 -5.79
C MET A 52 0.84 -9.61 -6.83
N LEU A 53 0.66 -8.98 -7.99
CA LEU A 53 -0.38 -9.36 -8.97
C LEU A 53 0.14 -10.15 -10.16
N VAL A 54 1.42 -10.05 -10.51
CA VAL A 54 2.01 -10.78 -11.63
C VAL A 54 3.11 -11.74 -11.17
N LYS A 55 3.14 -12.95 -11.75
CA LYS A 55 4.29 -13.85 -11.60
C LYS A 55 5.46 -13.30 -12.42
N ALA A 56 6.67 -13.41 -11.84
CA ALA A 56 7.91 -13.04 -12.50
C ALA A 56 8.20 -13.93 -13.73
#